data_AF-A0A2N2HCU6-F1
#
_entry.id   AF-A0A2N2HCU6-F1
#
_cell.length_a   1.000
_cell.length_b   1.000
_cell.length_c   1.000
_cell.angle_alpha   90.00
_cell.angle_beta   90.00
_cell.angle_gamma   90.00
#
_symmetry.space_group_name_H-M   'P 1'
#
loop_
_entity.id
_entity.type
_entity.pdbx_description
1 polymer ?
#
loop_
_entity_poly.entity_id
_entity_poly.type
_entity_poly.pdbx_seq_one_letter_code
_entity_poly.pdbx_strand_id
1 'polypeptide(L)'
;MRKPLLFVALLVLLVPACSHFDIVQYQPNPNDNHPQKTIERILKEQPPSWGDVPHSVKVQDDRIEMWLVQESGMPGLKFSSSEVSKVIYFKHIGKTVLHKHGSGVWYVEILDPLGQWMHSVNCYEVADAKAFIDALYTMKASLR
;
A
#
# COMPACT_ATOMS: atom_id res chain seq x y z
N MET A 1 -53.93 19.05 15.92
CA MET A 1 -53.02 19.30 14.77
C MET A 1 -51.70 18.61 15.07
N ARG A 2 -51.39 17.49 14.40
CA ARG A 2 -50.15 16.72 14.59
C ARG A 2 -49.35 16.78 13.29
N LYS A 3 -48.07 17.17 13.38
CA LYS A 3 -46.88 16.65 12.68
C LYS A 3 -45.85 17.76 12.48
N PRO A 4 -44.75 17.71 13.24
CA PRO A 4 -43.43 17.94 12.67
C PRO A 4 -42.54 16.74 13.04
N LEU A 5 -42.88 15.55 12.53
CA LEU A 5 -42.14 14.31 12.80
C LEU A 5 -41.34 13.82 11.59
N LEU A 6 -41.30 14.62 10.52
CA LEU A 6 -40.71 14.23 9.24
C LEU A 6 -39.29 14.76 9.01
N PHE A 7 -38.84 15.74 9.79
CA PHE A 7 -37.50 16.34 9.59
C PHE A 7 -36.36 15.65 10.36
N VAL A 8 -36.67 14.87 11.42
CA VAL A 8 -35.63 14.18 12.21
C VAL A 8 -35.20 12.86 11.56
N ALA A 9 -36.08 12.22 10.77
CA ALA A 9 -35.78 10.94 10.11
C ALA A 9 -34.78 11.07 8.95
N LEU A 10 -34.62 12.27 8.36
CA LEU A 10 -33.74 12.48 7.20
C LEU A 10 -32.26 12.65 7.57
N LEU A 11 -31.96 12.99 8.84
CA LEU A 11 -30.59 13.22 9.32
C LEU A 11 -29.85 11.92 9.69
N VAL A 12 -30.56 10.80 9.86
CA VAL A 12 -29.96 9.49 10.21
C VAL A 12 -29.48 8.71 8.98
N LEU A 13 -29.85 9.14 7.77
CA LEU A 13 -29.46 8.48 6.51
C LEU A 13 -28.15 9.01 5.90
N LEU A 14 -27.52 9.99 6.53
CA LEU A 14 -26.17 10.44 6.17
C LEU A 14 -25.12 9.68 6.99
N VAL A 15 -25.19 8.35 6.99
CA VAL A 15 -24.02 7.54 7.34
C VAL A 15 -23.04 7.76 6.20
N PRO A 16 -21.90 8.43 6.44
CA PRO A 16 -20.97 8.68 5.37
C PRO A 16 -20.47 7.31 4.90
N ALA A 17 -20.63 7.03 3.60
CA ALA A 17 -19.86 6.00 2.92
C ALA A 17 -18.41 6.47 2.85
N CYS A 18 -17.77 6.62 4.01
CA CYS A 18 -16.33 6.70 4.10
C CYS A 18 -15.83 5.34 3.65
N SER A 19 -15.05 5.32 2.58
CA SER A 19 -14.23 4.17 2.19
C SER A 19 -13.48 3.67 3.42
N HIS A 20 -13.99 2.61 4.04
CA HIS A 20 -13.39 2.03 5.22
C HIS A 20 -12.26 1.11 4.76
N PHE A 21 -11.07 1.33 5.30
CA PHE A 21 -9.99 0.36 5.22
C PHE A 21 -10.12 -0.55 6.43
N ASP A 22 -10.51 -1.80 6.19
CA ASP A 22 -10.56 -2.82 7.22
C ASP A 22 -9.13 -3.32 7.47
N ILE A 23 -8.64 -3.20 8.70
CA ILE A 23 -7.36 -3.79 9.10
C ILE A 23 -7.53 -5.30 9.18
N VAL A 24 -6.76 -6.03 8.36
CA VAL A 24 -6.76 -7.49 8.32
C VAL A 24 -5.54 -8.00 9.08
N GLN A 25 -5.77 -8.79 10.12
CA GLN A 25 -4.69 -9.42 10.88
C GLN A 25 -4.00 -10.47 10.01
N TYR A 26 -2.70 -10.29 9.78
CA TYR A 26 -1.86 -11.24 9.05
C TYR A 26 -0.50 -11.37 9.74
N GLN A 27 -0.10 -12.61 10.01
CA GLN A 27 1.23 -12.93 10.53
C GLN A 27 2.13 -13.33 9.36
N PRO A 28 3.26 -12.65 9.12
CA PRO A 28 4.17 -13.00 8.03
C PRO A 28 4.73 -14.41 8.17
N ASN A 29 4.86 -15.11 7.03
CA ASN A 29 5.48 -16.42 6.89
C ASN A 29 6.72 -16.30 5.99
N PRO A 30 7.92 -16.04 6.54
CA PRO A 30 9.12 -15.70 5.77
C PRO A 30 9.78 -16.92 5.11
N ASN A 31 9.08 -17.54 4.15
CA ASN A 31 9.48 -18.75 3.43
C ASN A 31 9.31 -18.59 1.91
N ASP A 32 9.37 -17.36 1.39
CA ASP A 32 9.32 -17.13 -0.06
C ASP A 32 10.61 -17.68 -0.71
N ASN A 33 10.46 -18.48 -1.77
CA ASN A 33 11.58 -19.08 -2.51
C ASN A 33 12.32 -18.06 -3.39
N HIS A 34 11.64 -17.00 -3.81
CA HIS A 34 12.13 -15.96 -4.71
C HIS A 34 11.70 -14.55 -4.25
N PRO A 35 12.05 -14.15 -3.02
CA PRO A 35 11.51 -12.94 -2.41
C PRO A 35 11.82 -11.66 -3.20
N GLN A 36 13.02 -11.55 -3.79
CA GLN A 36 13.39 -10.41 -4.63
C GLN A 36 12.45 -10.29 -5.85
N LYS A 37 12.17 -11.39 -6.53
CA LYS A 37 11.28 -11.41 -7.71
C LYS A 37 9.84 -11.10 -7.33
N THR A 38 9.38 -11.61 -6.18
CA THR A 38 8.03 -11.31 -5.66
C THR A 38 7.88 -9.81 -5.40
N ILE A 39 8.84 -9.18 -4.72
CA ILE A 39 8.82 -7.74 -4.43
C ILE A 39 8.84 -6.93 -5.74
N GLU A 40 9.75 -7.24 -6.67
CA GLU A 40 9.85 -6.53 -7.94
C GLU A 40 8.57 -6.62 -8.78
N ARG A 41 8.02 -7.83 -8.89
CA ARG A 41 6.79 -8.08 -9.64
C ARG A 41 5.64 -7.26 -9.07
N ILE A 42 5.39 -7.38 -7.77
CA ILE A 42 4.22 -6.76 -7.13
C ILE A 42 4.32 -5.22 -7.17
N LEU A 43 5.50 -4.64 -6.97
CA LEU A 43 5.68 -3.18 -7.07
C LEU A 43 5.40 -2.65 -8.48
N LYS A 44 5.73 -3.42 -9.52
CA LYS A 44 5.50 -3.06 -10.93
C LYS A 44 4.06 -3.32 -11.39
N GLU A 45 3.39 -4.33 -10.83
CA GLU A 45 2.04 -4.75 -11.18
C GLU A 45 0.94 -4.08 -10.34
N GLN A 46 1.31 -3.18 -9.42
CA GLN A 46 0.34 -2.52 -8.56
C GLN A 46 -0.72 -1.74 -9.38
N PRO A 47 -1.99 -1.69 -8.93
CA PRO A 47 -3.06 -0.95 -9.59
C PRO A 47 -2.71 0.54 -9.81
N PRO A 48 -2.57 1.02 -11.07
CA PRO A 48 -2.12 2.40 -11.33
C PRO A 48 -3.08 3.49 -10.83
N SER A 49 -4.35 3.16 -10.63
CA SER A 49 -5.36 4.08 -10.10
C SER A 49 -5.31 4.24 -8.58
N TRP A 50 -4.48 3.46 -7.87
CA TRP A 50 -4.44 3.43 -6.40
C TRP A 50 -3.09 3.85 -5.82
N GLY A 51 -2.07 4.10 -6.64
CA GLY A 51 -0.76 4.56 -6.18
C GLY A 51 0.21 4.80 -7.32
N ASP A 52 1.35 5.42 -6.98
CA ASP A 52 2.43 5.68 -7.93
C ASP A 52 3.13 4.38 -8.30
N VAL A 53 3.03 3.99 -9.58
CA VAL A 53 3.71 2.81 -10.11
C VAL A 53 5.14 3.18 -10.48
N PRO A 54 6.16 2.54 -9.88
CA PRO A 54 7.54 2.74 -10.28
C PRO A 54 7.78 2.18 -11.69
N HIS A 55 8.42 2.97 -12.54
CA HIS A 55 8.82 2.55 -13.87
C HIS A 55 10.07 1.63 -13.84
N SER A 56 10.84 1.69 -12.75
CA SER A 56 11.93 0.76 -12.47
C SER A 56 11.95 0.40 -10.99
N VAL A 57 12.23 -0.87 -10.71
CA VAL A 57 12.43 -1.41 -9.36
C VAL A 57 13.62 -2.33 -9.41
N LYS A 58 14.52 -2.18 -8.44
CA LYS A 58 15.67 -3.05 -8.23
C LYS A 58 15.68 -3.50 -6.77
N VAL A 59 15.57 -4.80 -6.55
CA VAL A 59 15.68 -5.37 -5.21
C VAL A 59 17.08 -5.94 -5.02
N GLN A 60 17.76 -5.46 -3.99
CA GLN A 60 19.09 -5.93 -3.55
C GLN A 60 18.94 -6.69 -2.24
N ASP A 61 20.03 -7.21 -1.70
CA ASP A 61 20.00 -8.02 -0.47
C ASP A 61 19.58 -7.18 0.76
N ASP A 62 19.91 -5.89 0.80
CA ASP A 62 19.69 -5.00 1.94
C ASP A 62 18.56 -3.97 1.76
N ARG A 63 18.12 -3.75 0.51
CA ARG A 63 17.18 -2.66 0.18
C ARG A 63 16.41 -2.85 -1.12
N ILE A 64 15.35 -2.08 -1.25
CA ILE A 64 14.57 -1.86 -2.47
C ILE A 64 14.87 -0.45 -2.98
N GLU A 65 15.24 -0.33 -4.25
CA GLU A 65 15.36 0.95 -4.96
C GLU A 65 14.23 1.04 -5.99
N MET A 66 13.47 2.13 -5.95
CA MET A 66 12.35 2.41 -6.84
C MET A 66 12.57 3.75 -7.54
N TRP A 67 12.30 3.80 -8.83
CA TRP A 67 12.28 5.04 -9.59
C TRP A 67 10.85 5.34 -10.01
N LEU A 68 10.38 6.53 -9.66
CA LEU A 68 9.02 7.01 -9.84
C LEU A 68 9.05 8.24 -10.75
N VAL A 69 7.96 8.45 -11.49
CA VAL A 69 7.73 9.71 -12.19
C VAL A 69 6.82 10.54 -11.29
N GLN A 70 7.36 11.61 -10.72
CA GLN A 70 6.55 12.57 -9.99
C GLN A 70 5.99 13.58 -10.99
N GLU A 71 4.69 13.53 -11.21
CA GLU A 71 3.97 14.52 -12.00
C GLU A 71 3.55 15.68 -11.11
N SER A 72 3.82 16.91 -11.56
CA SER A 72 3.33 18.12 -10.91
C SER A 72 2.25 18.79 -11.75
N GLY A 73 1.16 19.16 -11.09
CA GLY A 73 0.06 19.89 -11.70
C GLY A 73 -1.32 19.52 -11.18
N MET A 74 -2.34 20.17 -11.74
CA MET A 74 -3.73 19.83 -11.45
C MET A 74 -4.13 18.60 -12.29
N PRO A 75 -5.07 17.77 -11.82
CA PRO A 75 -5.63 16.68 -12.63
C PRO A 75 -6.09 17.22 -14.00
N GLY A 76 -5.50 16.70 -15.09
CA GLY A 76 -5.78 17.15 -16.47
C GLY A 76 -4.86 18.26 -17.02
N LEU A 77 -4.00 18.87 -16.19
CA LEU A 77 -2.99 19.86 -16.59
C LEU A 77 -1.64 19.50 -15.97
N LYS A 78 -0.82 18.78 -16.74
CA LYS A 78 0.55 18.39 -16.34
C LYS A 78 1.52 19.52 -16.69
N PHE A 79 2.22 20.08 -15.70
CA PHE A 79 3.15 21.21 -15.91
C PHE A 79 4.60 20.76 -15.92
N SER A 80 4.96 19.72 -15.17
CA SER A 80 6.27 19.08 -15.25
C SER A 80 6.23 17.64 -14.76
N SER A 81 7.16 16.83 -15.24
CA SER A 81 7.49 15.53 -14.67
C SER A 81 8.94 15.54 -14.23
N SER A 82 9.22 14.95 -13.06
CA SER A 82 10.59 14.74 -12.58
C SER A 82 10.74 13.32 -12.09
N GLU A 83 11.90 12.73 -12.35
CA GLU A 83 12.24 11.41 -11.82
C GLU A 83 12.65 11.53 -10.36
N VAL A 84 12.06 10.71 -9.50
CA VAL A 84 12.38 10.63 -8.07
C VAL A 84 12.76 9.20 -7.75
N SER A 85 13.88 9.03 -7.03
CA SER A 85 14.26 7.74 -6.48
C SER A 85 13.82 7.62 -5.02
N LYS A 86 13.32 6.44 -4.67
CA LYS A 86 12.94 6.08 -3.30
C LYS A 86 13.65 4.80 -2.91
N VAL A 87 14.24 4.79 -1.71
CA VAL A 87 15.00 3.66 -1.20
C VAL A 87 14.40 3.19 0.12
N ILE A 88 14.14 1.89 0.24
CA ILE A 88 13.61 1.24 1.45
C ILE A 88 14.60 0.18 1.90
N TYR A 89 15.18 0.35 3.09
CA TYR A 89 16.10 -0.64 3.67
C TYR A 89 15.32 -1.66 4.51
N PHE A 90 15.56 -2.96 4.28
CA PHE A 90 14.84 -4.02 5.01
C PHE A 90 15.09 -3.97 6.52
N LYS A 91 16.31 -3.61 6.93
CA LYS A 91 16.65 -3.43 8.36
C LYS A 91 15.81 -2.36 9.06
N HIS A 92 15.24 -1.41 8.32
CA HIS A 92 14.38 -0.35 8.85
C HIS A 92 12.90 -0.69 8.79
N ILE A 93 12.50 -1.85 8.25
CA ILE A 93 11.10 -2.26 8.31
C ILE A 93 10.79 -2.66 9.75
N GLY A 94 9.87 -1.97 10.41
CA GLY A 94 9.37 -2.33 11.74
C GLY A 94 8.25 -3.36 11.64
N LYS A 95 7.13 -2.94 11.06
CA LYS A 95 5.94 -3.78 10.85
C LYS A 95 5.28 -3.52 9.50
N THR A 96 4.48 -4.47 9.06
CA THR A 96 3.56 -4.27 7.93
C THR A 96 2.12 -4.37 8.41
N VAL A 97 1.21 -3.63 7.79
CA VAL A 97 -0.23 -3.68 8.08
C VAL A 97 -0.96 -3.98 6.79
N LEU A 98 -1.78 -5.03 6.79
CA LEU A 98 -2.61 -5.39 5.66
C LEU A 98 -4.00 -4.78 5.85
N HIS A 99 -4.49 -4.09 4.84
CA HIS A 99 -5.81 -3.51 4.81
C HIS A 99 -6.61 -4.03 3.61
N LYS A 100 -7.93 -4.09 3.77
CA LYS A 100 -8.87 -4.34 2.67
C LYS A 100 -9.69 -3.08 2.43
N HIS A 101 -9.64 -2.55 1.22
CA HIS A 101 -10.47 -1.44 0.81
C HIS A 101 -11.86 -1.95 0.36
N GLY A 102 -12.90 -1.15 0.60
CA GLY A 102 -14.28 -1.49 0.20
C GLY A 102 -14.48 -1.73 -1.31
N SER A 103 -13.55 -1.28 -2.17
CA SER A 103 -13.56 -1.55 -3.62
C SER A 103 -13.01 -2.94 -4.01
N GLY A 104 -12.49 -3.72 -3.05
CA GLY A 104 -11.85 -5.01 -3.30
C GLY A 104 -10.33 -4.97 -3.48
N VAL A 105 -9.71 -3.79 -3.45
CA VAL A 105 -8.25 -3.63 -3.47
C VAL A 105 -7.66 -3.89 -2.09
N TRP A 106 -6.51 -4.56 -2.07
CA TRP A 106 -5.70 -4.81 -0.88
C TRP A 106 -4.58 -3.79 -0.81
N TYR A 107 -4.31 -3.30 0.40
CA TYR A 107 -3.33 -2.25 0.64
C TYR A 107 -2.39 -2.67 1.77
N VAL A 108 -1.09 -2.71 1.49
CA VAL A 108 -0.05 -3.08 2.44
C VAL A 108 0.70 -1.83 2.86
N GLU A 109 0.64 -1.46 4.13
CA GLU A 109 1.47 -0.41 4.71
C GLU A 109 2.78 -0.98 5.22
N ILE A 110 3.88 -0.29 4.93
CA ILE A 110 5.21 -0.57 5.45
C ILE A 110 5.54 0.54 6.43
N LEU A 111 5.74 0.16 7.69
CA LEU A 111 6.03 1.08 8.80
C LEU A 111 7.42 0.79 9.37
N ASP A 112 8.11 1.82 9.81
CA ASP A 112 9.39 1.70 10.50
C ASP A 112 9.21 1.17 11.95
N PRO A 113 10.29 0.95 12.73
CA PRO A 113 10.18 0.45 14.10
C PRO A 113 9.46 1.40 15.07
N LEU A 114 9.36 2.68 14.73
CA LEU A 114 8.63 3.70 15.48
C LEU A 114 7.16 3.82 15.04
N GLY A 115 6.76 3.06 14.02
CA GLY A 115 5.41 3.11 13.44
C GLY A 115 5.21 4.24 12.42
N GLN A 116 6.27 4.91 11.97
CA GLN A 116 6.20 5.92 10.92
C GLN A 116 6.03 5.27 9.56
N TRP A 117 5.19 5.86 8.72
CA TRP A 117 4.95 5.39 7.36
C TRP A 117 6.20 5.53 6.49
N MET A 118 6.62 4.42 5.87
CA MET A 118 7.73 4.39 4.92
C MET A 118 7.21 4.35 3.49
N HIS A 119 6.28 3.42 3.21
CA HIS A 119 5.69 3.22 1.89
C HIS A 119 4.45 2.35 1.98
N SER A 120 3.74 2.22 0.87
CA SER A 120 2.58 1.35 0.74
C SER A 120 2.49 0.77 -0.66
N VAL A 121 1.88 -0.40 -0.75
CA VAL A 121 1.67 -1.13 -2.01
C VAL A 121 0.22 -1.57 -2.11
N ASN A 122 -0.37 -1.43 -3.30
CA ASN A 122 -1.72 -1.91 -3.58
C ASN A 122 -1.68 -3.19 -4.42
N CYS A 123 -2.58 -4.13 -4.15
CA CYS A 123 -2.74 -5.38 -4.90
C CYS A 123 -4.23 -5.60 -5.19
N TYR A 124 -4.56 -6.20 -6.34
CA TYR A 124 -5.93 -6.67 -6.58
C TYR A 124 -6.25 -7.93 -5.78
N GLU A 125 -5.25 -8.81 -5.60
CA GLU A 125 -5.43 -10.10 -4.94
C GLU A 125 -4.82 -10.12 -3.53
N VAL A 126 -5.53 -10.76 -2.59
CA VAL A 126 -5.04 -10.95 -1.21
C VAL A 126 -3.77 -11.80 -1.17
N ALA A 127 -3.67 -12.77 -2.08
CA ALA A 127 -2.53 -13.68 -2.16
C ALA A 127 -1.25 -12.91 -2.50
N ASP A 128 -1.33 -11.94 -3.42
CA ASP A 128 -0.21 -11.06 -3.74
C ASP A 128 0.16 -10.17 -2.56
N ALA A 129 -0.83 -9.55 -1.90
CA ALA A 129 -0.56 -8.71 -0.73
C ALA A 129 0.16 -9.49 0.39
N LYS A 130 -0.26 -10.74 0.65
CA LYS A 130 0.39 -11.62 1.63
C LYS A 130 1.78 -12.07 1.17
N ALA A 131 1.93 -12.49 -0.09
CA ALA A 131 3.22 -12.88 -0.65
C ALA A 131 4.23 -11.73 -0.61
N PHE A 132 3.78 -10.50 -0.85
CA PHE A 132 4.62 -9.31 -0.69
C PHE A 132 5.11 -9.14 0.74
N ILE A 133 4.22 -9.25 1.73
CA ILE A 133 4.58 -9.18 3.15
C ILE A 133 5.60 -10.29 3.50
N ASP A 134 5.33 -11.52 3.08
CA ASP A 134 6.21 -12.67 3.33
C ASP A 134 7.59 -12.47 2.71
N ALA A 135 7.66 -11.95 1.48
CA ALA A 135 8.91 -11.63 0.79
C ALA A 135 9.70 -10.54 1.53
N LEU A 136 9.05 -9.46 1.98
CA LEU A 136 9.70 -8.41 2.78
C LEU A 136 10.32 -8.97 4.06
N TYR A 137 9.58 -9.84 4.77
CA TYR A 137 10.07 -10.45 6.01
C TYR A 137 11.15 -11.52 5.77
N THR A 138 11.10 -12.21 4.63
CA THR A 138 12.16 -13.14 4.20
C THR A 138 13.47 -12.36 3.97
N MET A 139 13.43 -11.27 3.21
CA MET A 139 14.59 -10.40 2.98
C MET A 139 15.11 -9.76 4.27
N LYS A 140 14.22 -9.36 5.19
CA LYS A 140 14.61 -8.83 6.49
C LYS A 140 15.27 -9.89 7.38
N ALA A 141 14.78 -11.13 7.34
CA ALA A 141 15.31 -12.22 8.17
C ALA A 141 16.73 -12.62 7.76
N SER A 142 17.08 -12.54 6.47
CA SER A 142 18.42 -12.86 5.96
C SER A 142 19.52 -11.85 6.33
N LEU A 143 19.15 -10.70 6.93
CA LEU A 143 20.10 -9.69 7.40
C LEU A 143 20.56 -9.89 8.85
N ARG A 144 20.04 -10.91 9.54
CA ARG A 144 20.39 -11.25 10.92
C ARG A 144 21.52 -12.26 10.96
#